data_AF-X0U283-F1
#
_entry.id   AF-X0U283-F1
#
_cell.length_a   1.000
_cell.length_b   1.000
_cell.length_c   1.000
_cell.angle_alpha   90.00
_cell.angle_beta   90.00
_cell.angle_gamma   90.00
#
_symmetry.space_group_name_H-M   'P 1'
#
loop_
_entity.id
_entity.type
_entity.pdbx_description
1 polymer ?
#
loop_
_entity_poly.entity_id
_entity_poly.type
_entity_poly.pdbx_seq_one_letter_code
_entity_poly.pdbx_strand_id
1 'polypeptide(L)'
;MSKRDTIDKWSLFYWCLQFFLVKPIHDFFYREIHVHDAQKIPKHEPVILAPNHQNALMDALAFVAGLNKYQTVFLARADVFKQKLVIKILTFIKILPVYRARDGRSSLQKNDEIFDITRS
;
A
#
# COMPACT_ATOMS: atom_id res chain seq x y z
N MET A 1 11.41 -3.99 -18.88
CA MET A 1 10.31 -3.50 -18.02
C MET A 1 10.60 -3.88 -16.59
N SER A 2 10.78 -2.89 -15.72
CA SER A 2 11.00 -3.14 -14.29
C SER A 2 9.65 -3.52 -13.68
N LYS A 3 9.62 -4.50 -12.76
CA LYS A 3 8.39 -4.91 -12.02
C LYS A 3 7.68 -3.76 -11.27
N ARG A 4 8.29 -2.56 -11.24
CA ARG A 4 7.78 -1.35 -10.61
C ARG A 4 6.68 -0.67 -11.44
N ASP A 5 6.68 -0.83 -12.77
CA ASP A 5 5.78 -0.10 -13.70
C ASP A 5 4.33 -0.64 -13.73
N THR A 6 3.99 -1.58 -12.84
CA THR A 6 2.68 -2.25 -12.79
C THR A 6 2.19 -2.50 -11.36
N ILE A 7 2.70 -1.75 -10.37
CA ILE A 7 2.41 -2.01 -8.96
C ILE A 7 0.96 -1.69 -8.57
N ASP A 8 0.36 -0.73 -9.26
CA ASP A 8 -1.01 -0.27 -9.16
C ASP A 8 -2.00 -1.14 -9.94
N LYS A 9 -1.52 -1.90 -10.93
CA LYS A 9 -2.36 -2.84 -11.69
C LYS A 9 -2.92 -3.96 -10.83
N TRP A 10 -4.10 -4.43 -11.23
CA TRP A 10 -4.75 -5.56 -10.57
C TRP A 10 -3.94 -6.84 -10.75
N SER A 11 -3.74 -7.58 -9.67
CA SER A 11 -3.00 -8.84 -9.64
C SER A 11 -3.83 -9.93 -8.96
N LEU A 12 -4.12 -11.03 -9.67
CA LEU A 12 -4.84 -12.18 -9.13
C LEU A 12 -4.13 -12.76 -7.91
N PHE A 13 -2.79 -12.81 -7.95
CA PHE A 13 -2.00 -13.30 -6.82
C PHE A 13 -2.16 -12.41 -5.59
N TYR A 14 -2.11 -11.08 -5.77
CA TYR A 14 -2.32 -10.16 -4.65
C TYR A 14 -3.74 -10.30 -4.10
N TRP A 15 -4.75 -10.47 -4.96
CA TRP A 15 -6.11 -10.74 -4.53
C TRP A 15 -6.21 -12.04 -3.70
N CYS A 16 -5.55 -13.12 -4.13
CA CYS A 16 -5.45 -14.35 -3.34
C CYS A 16 -4.76 -14.10 -1.99
N LEU A 17 -3.68 -13.31 -1.95
CA LEU A 17 -3.00 -12.94 -0.71
C LEU A 17 -3.94 -12.17 0.24
N GLN A 18 -4.71 -11.20 -0.28
CA GLN A 18 -5.70 -10.45 0.51
C GLN A 18 -6.75 -11.40 1.10
N PHE A 19 -7.30 -12.30 0.27
CA PHE A 19 -8.41 -13.15 0.67
C PHE A 19 -8.00 -14.32 1.58
N PHE A 20 -6.90 -15.00 1.28
CA PHE A 20 -6.49 -16.22 1.98
C PHE A 20 -5.50 -15.97 3.13
N LEU A 21 -4.83 -14.81 3.16
CA LEU A 21 -3.82 -14.52 4.18
C LEU A 21 -4.25 -13.34 5.06
N VAL A 22 -4.59 -12.20 4.46
CA VAL A 22 -4.90 -10.99 5.23
C VAL A 22 -6.24 -11.08 5.93
N LYS A 23 -7.29 -11.55 5.25
CA LYS A 23 -8.63 -11.67 5.85
C LYS A 23 -8.66 -12.61 7.06
N PRO A 24 -8.07 -13.82 7.05
CA PRO A 24 -8.05 -14.67 8.24
C PRO A 24 -7.24 -14.09 9.39
N ILE A 25 -6.10 -13.44 9.10
CA ILE A 25 -5.30 -12.76 10.13
C ILE A 25 -6.12 -11.64 10.76
N HIS A 26 -6.79 -10.82 9.95
CA HIS A 26 -7.68 -9.78 10.44
C HIS A 26 -8.78 -10.37 11.32
N ASP A 27 -9.50 -11.39 10.84
CA ASP A 27 -10.62 -12.01 11.57
C ASP A 27 -10.19 -12.66 12.90
N PHE A 28 -8.90 -13.00 13.04
CA PHE A 28 -8.31 -13.45 14.30
C PHE A 28 -8.14 -12.31 15.32
N PHE A 29 -7.74 -11.11 14.88
CA PHE A 29 -7.51 -9.96 15.76
C PHE A 29 -8.75 -9.09 15.97
N TYR A 30 -9.65 -9.03 15.00
CA TYR A 30 -10.83 -8.17 14.98
C TYR A 30 -12.05 -8.98 14.58
N ARG A 31 -13.13 -8.82 15.34
CA ARG A 31 -14.36 -9.61 15.13
C ARG A 31 -15.19 -9.14 13.93
N GLU A 32 -15.24 -7.83 13.69
CA GLU A 32 -16.05 -7.23 12.63
C GLU A 32 -15.36 -6.00 12.02
N ILE A 33 -15.58 -5.77 10.72
CA ILE A 33 -15.21 -4.54 10.02
C ILE A 33 -16.48 -3.83 9.58
N HIS A 34 -16.62 -2.58 9.96
CA HIS A 34 -17.67 -1.70 9.47
C HIS A 34 -17.05 -0.65 8.54
N VAL A 35 -17.39 -0.71 7.26
CA VAL A 35 -16.95 0.27 6.26
C VAL A 35 -18.11 1.18 5.92
N HIS A 36 -18.03 2.43 6.34
CA HIS A 36 -19.00 3.45 6.01
C HIS A 36 -18.56 4.23 4.77
N ASP A 37 -19.51 4.65 3.95
CA ASP A 37 -19.27 5.56 2.82
C ASP A 37 -18.25 5.10 1.77
N ALA A 38 -18.03 3.79 1.62
CA ALA A 38 -17.14 3.22 0.60
C ALA A 38 -17.49 3.68 -0.83
N GLN A 39 -18.75 4.01 -1.09
CA GLN A 39 -19.24 4.52 -2.36
C GLN A 39 -18.73 5.93 -2.71
N LYS A 40 -18.22 6.69 -1.73
CA LYS A 40 -17.64 8.02 -1.95
C LYS A 40 -16.21 7.97 -2.50
N ILE A 41 -15.58 6.79 -2.50
CA ILE A 41 -14.24 6.61 -3.05
C ILE A 41 -14.31 6.69 -4.60
N PRO A 42 -13.61 7.65 -5.24
CA PRO A 42 -13.53 7.73 -6.69
C PRO A 42 -12.99 6.43 -7.31
N LYS A 43 -13.62 5.94 -8.39
CA LYS A 43 -13.27 4.66 -9.02
C LYS A 43 -12.26 4.78 -10.16
N HIS A 44 -12.16 5.95 -10.78
CA HIS A 44 -11.40 6.17 -12.01
C HIS A 44 -10.34 7.28 -11.85
N GLU A 45 -10.01 7.60 -10.61
CA GLU A 45 -9.06 8.65 -10.26
C GLU A 45 -8.09 8.12 -9.19
N PRO A 46 -6.83 8.58 -9.18
CA PRO A 46 -5.90 8.27 -8.11
C PRO A 46 -6.40 8.79 -6.75
N VAL A 47 -6.44 7.92 -5.74
CA VAL A 47 -6.89 8.26 -4.39
C VAL A 47 -5.76 8.03 -3.40
N ILE A 48 -5.45 9.05 -2.59
CA ILE A 48 -4.56 8.93 -1.45
C ILE A 48 -5.41 8.71 -0.19
N LEU A 49 -5.21 7.57 0.46
CA LEU A 49 -5.82 7.27 1.75
C LEU A 49 -4.87 7.67 2.87
N ALA A 50 -5.35 8.50 3.81
CA ALA A 50 -4.57 9.01 4.93
C ALA A 50 -5.24 8.63 6.27
N PRO A 51 -5.04 7.39 6.76
CA PRO A 51 -5.64 6.97 8.02
C PRO A 51 -5.03 7.68 9.23
N ASN A 52 -5.84 7.85 10.28
CA ASN A 52 -5.38 8.34 11.58
C ASN A 52 -4.63 7.21 12.31
N HIS A 53 -3.32 7.37 12.49
CA HIS A 53 -2.45 6.28 12.97
C HIS A 53 -2.58 6.00 14.47
N GLN A 54 -2.93 4.76 14.83
CA GLN A 54 -2.63 4.20 16.16
C GLN A 54 -1.77 2.94 16.09
N ASN A 55 -1.88 2.10 15.04
CA ASN A 55 -1.11 0.87 14.91
C ASN A 55 -0.66 0.60 13.46
N ALA A 56 0.61 0.84 13.15
CA ALA A 56 1.14 0.81 11.78
C ALA A 56 0.80 -0.45 10.94
N LEU A 57 0.85 -1.65 11.54
CA LEU A 57 0.56 -2.90 10.83
C LEU A 57 -0.93 -3.22 10.79
N MET A 58 -1.62 -3.11 11.93
CA MET A 58 -3.04 -3.49 12.02
C MET A 58 -3.93 -2.54 11.22
N ASP A 59 -3.58 -1.24 11.16
CA ASP A 59 -4.25 -0.28 10.31
C ASP A 59 -4.17 -0.73 8.84
N ALA A 60 -2.97 -1.11 8.37
CA ALA A 60 -2.79 -1.61 7.01
C ALA A 60 -3.61 -2.88 6.72
N LEU A 61 -3.64 -3.84 7.65
CA LEU A 61 -4.43 -5.06 7.50
C LEU A 61 -5.93 -4.78 7.46
N ALA A 62 -6.43 -3.87 8.31
CA ALA A 62 -7.83 -3.46 8.32
C ALA A 62 -8.23 -2.78 6.99
N PHE A 63 -7.35 -1.95 6.41
CA PHE A 63 -7.58 -1.38 5.07
C PHE A 63 -7.64 -2.45 4.00
N VAL A 64 -6.70 -3.39 3.99
CA VAL A 64 -6.68 -4.47 3.01
C VAL A 64 -7.92 -5.38 3.12
N ALA A 65 -8.37 -5.66 4.34
CA ALA A 65 -9.55 -6.50 4.59
C ALA A 65 -10.86 -5.75 4.30
N GLY A 66 -11.01 -4.50 4.74
CA GLY A 66 -12.22 -3.69 4.59
C GLY A 66 -12.42 -3.12 3.19
N LEU A 67 -11.33 -2.77 2.49
CA LEU A 67 -11.35 -2.27 1.11
C LEU A 67 -10.85 -3.33 0.12
N ASN A 68 -11.22 -4.59 0.31
CA ASN A 68 -10.77 -5.75 -0.48
C ASN A 68 -11.06 -5.67 -2.00
N LYS A 69 -11.95 -4.78 -2.44
CA LYS A 69 -12.19 -4.47 -3.86
C LYS A 69 -11.02 -3.72 -4.50
N TYR A 70 -10.19 -3.07 -3.69
CA TYR A 70 -9.04 -2.28 -4.09
C TYR A 70 -7.74 -3.01 -3.72
N GLN A 71 -6.69 -2.80 -4.51
CA GLN A 71 -5.35 -3.30 -4.22
C GLN A 71 -4.45 -2.14 -3.79
N THR A 72 -4.64 -1.70 -2.55
CA THR A 72 -3.98 -0.53 -1.98
C THR A 72 -2.46 -0.66 -2.04
N VAL A 73 -1.80 0.40 -2.51
CA VAL A 73 -0.34 0.55 -2.43
C VAL A 73 -0.01 1.37 -1.19
N PHE A 74 0.82 0.82 -0.31
CA PHE A 74 1.21 1.47 0.94
C PHE A 74 2.53 2.21 0.80
N LEU A 75 2.68 3.29 1.55
CA LEU A 75 3.92 4.05 1.63
C LEU A 75 4.63 3.73 2.94
N ALA A 76 5.89 3.32 2.87
CA ALA A 76 6.75 3.08 4.02
C ALA A 76 8.01 3.94 3.92
N ARG A 77 8.64 4.24 5.05
CA ARG A 77 9.85 5.08 5.07
C ARG A 77 10.94 4.47 4.19
N ALA A 78 11.60 5.31 3.41
CA ALA A 78 12.64 4.88 2.48
C ALA A 78 13.86 4.22 3.15
N ASP A 79 14.13 4.50 4.43
CA ASP A 79 15.26 3.90 5.14
C ASP A 79 15.10 2.40 5.46
N VAL A 80 13.89 1.86 5.31
CA VAL A 80 13.66 0.41 5.36
C VAL A 80 14.16 -0.27 4.08
N PHE A 81 14.26 0.47 2.97
CA PHE A 81 14.60 -0.03 1.63
C PHE A 81 16.11 -0.04 1.37
N LYS A 82 16.91 -0.52 2.33
CA LYS A 82 18.37 -0.58 2.22
C LYS A 82 18.87 -1.82 1.47
N GLN A 83 18.22 -2.97 1.68
CA GLN A 83 18.67 -4.24 1.13
C GLN A 83 17.87 -4.63 -0.13
N LYS A 84 18.56 -5.15 -1.15
CA LYS A 84 17.92 -5.57 -2.42
C LYS A 84 16.79 -6.60 -2.21
N LEU A 85 16.97 -7.52 -1.27
CA LEU A 85 15.95 -8.52 -0.93
C LEU A 85 14.71 -7.86 -0.31
N VAL A 86 14.91 -6.98 0.68
CA VAL A 86 13.83 -6.23 1.34
C VAL A 86 13.05 -5.39 0.34
N ILE A 87 13.74 -4.68 -0.57
CA ILE A 87 13.11 -3.91 -1.64
C ILE A 87 12.21 -4.82 -2.49
N LYS A 88 12.70 -5.98 -2.93
CA LYS A 88 11.90 -6.91 -3.75
C LYS A 88 10.67 -7.41 -3.01
N ILE A 89 10.80 -7.78 -1.74
CA ILE A 89 9.69 -8.29 -0.93
C ILE A 89 8.64 -7.19 -0.71
N LEU A 90 9.06 -6.00 -0.26
CA LEU A 90 8.16 -4.90 0.02
C LEU A 90 7.43 -4.42 -1.26
N THR A 91 8.15 -4.25 -2.37
CA THR A 91 7.52 -3.90 -3.65
C THR A 91 6.58 -5.00 -4.14
N PHE A 92 6.90 -6.27 -3.88
CA PHE A 92 6.02 -7.40 -4.25
C PHE A 92 4.69 -7.39 -3.51
N ILE A 93 4.67 -6.99 -2.22
CA ILE A 93 3.45 -6.83 -1.44
C ILE A 93 2.83 -5.42 -1.55
N LYS A 94 3.15 -4.68 -2.62
CA LYS A 94 2.64 -3.34 -2.92
C LYS A 94 2.98 -2.27 -1.87
N ILE A 95 4.23 -2.26 -1.38
CA ILE A 95 4.75 -1.22 -0.50
C ILE A 95 5.87 -0.45 -1.22
N LEU A 96 5.73 0.88 -1.27
CA LEU A 96 6.67 1.80 -1.90
C LEU A 96 7.42 2.65 -0.86
N PRO A 97 8.67 3.02 -1.13
CA PRO A 97 9.43 3.94 -0.28
C PRO A 97 8.91 5.37 -0.42
N VAL A 98 8.79 6.10 0.68
CA VAL A 98 8.57 7.55 0.69
C VAL A 98 9.67 8.25 1.49
N TYR A 99 10.17 9.36 0.94
CA TYR A 99 11.19 10.22 1.54
C TYR A 99 10.53 11.42 2.20
N ARG A 100 10.97 11.78 3.42
CA ARG A 100 10.42 12.92 4.15
C ARG A 100 11.22 14.18 3.80
N ALA A 101 10.57 15.34 3.88
CA ALA A 101 11.21 16.62 3.60
C ALA A 101 12.45 16.92 4.48
N ARG A 102 12.47 16.39 5.71
CA ARG A 102 13.60 16.52 6.64
C ARG A 102 14.81 15.65 6.29
N ASP A 103 14.65 14.66 5.41
CA ASP A 103 15.72 13.74 4.99
C ASP A 103 16.58 14.34 3.85
N GLY A 104 16.39 15.63 3.55
CA GLY A 104 17.11 16.39 2.52
C GLY A 104 16.28 16.62 1.24
N ARG A 105 16.33 17.84 0.69
CA ARG A 105 15.56 18.23 -0.52
C ARG A 105 15.92 17.42 -1.76
N SER A 106 17.17 16.96 -1.89
CA SER A 106 17.60 16.08 -2.99
C SER A 106 16.93 14.71 -2.96
N SER A 107 16.53 14.24 -1.77
CA SER A 107 15.82 12.97 -1.60
C SER A 107 14.33 13.09 -1.97
N LEU A 108 13.75 14.28 -1.94
CA LEU A 108 12.35 14.51 -2.30
C LEU A 108 12.08 14.30 -3.78
N GLN A 109 13.03 14.61 -4.66
CA GLN A 109 12.91 14.36 -6.10
C GLN A 109 12.70 12.87 -6.42
N LYS A 110 13.16 11.97 -5.54
CA LYS A 110 12.94 10.53 -5.70
C LYS A 110 11.49 10.14 -5.44
N ASN A 111 10.71 10.93 -4.71
CA ASN A 111 9.29 10.67 -4.54
C ASN A 111 8.55 10.84 -5.87
N ASP A 112 8.95 11.80 -6.71
CA ASP A 112 8.33 12.02 -8.01
C ASP A 112 8.45 10.76 -8.89
N GLU A 113 9.65 10.16 -8.93
CA GLU A 113 9.88 8.88 -9.61
C GLU A 113 9.02 7.73 -9.04
N ILE A 114 8.77 7.72 -7.73
CA ILE A 114 7.94 6.70 -7.07
C ILE A 114 6.44 6.91 -7.35
N PHE A 115 5.98 8.14 -7.52
CA PHE A 115 4.58 8.41 -7.86
C PHE A 115 4.30 8.24 -9.36
N ASP A 116 5.30 8.46 -10.22
CA ASP A 116 5.14 8.24 -11.65
C ASP A 116 4.88 6.77 -12.01
N ILE A 117 5.43 5.81 -11.24
CA ILE A 117 5.14 4.38 -11.43
C ILE A 117 3.72 3.96 -11.00
N THR A 118 2.97 4.86 -10.33
CA THR A 118 1.58 4.61 -9.90
C THR A 118 0.55 5.38 -10.71
N ARG A 119 0.95 5.98 -11.85
CA ARG A 119 0.11 6.82 -12.70
C ARG A 119 -0.49 6.04 -13.89
N SER A 120 -0.96 4.80 -13.69
CA SER A 120 -1.58 3.99 -14.76
C SER A 120 -3.07 4.25 -14.97
#